data_AF-A0A3A4ZRZ1-F1
#
_entry.id   AF-A0A3A4ZRZ1-F1
#
_cell.length_a   1.000
_cell.length_b   1.000
_cell.length_c   1.000
_cell.angle_alpha   90.00
_cell.angle_beta   90.00
_cell.angle_gamma   90.00
#
_symmetry.space_group_name_H-M   'P 1'
#
loop_
_entity.id
_entity.type
_entity.pdbx_description
1 polymer ?
#
loop_
_entity_poly.entity_id
_entity_poly.type
_entity_poly.pdbx_seq_one_letter_code
_entity_poly.pdbx_strand_id
1 'polypeptide(L)'
;MSGRLPEDVTNHIAVVASYLNRLGYEAIIPQITGAQTPGVPIPANLHELNSEIYASCRNGVRMCDVLFADLTADVPVSIGCDHEIAWAREWGKRIVIAAGLDSPYRHAFILAETDMMLDTRFQAFEYFKDYFKCGSR
;
A
#
# COMPACT_ATOMS: atom_id res chain seq x y z
N MET A 1 2.87 19.46 -7.71
CA MET A 1 1.57 19.86 -7.10
C MET A 1 1.43 19.06 -5.81
N SER A 2 1.56 19.71 -4.65
CA SER A 2 1.38 19.07 -3.33
C SER A 2 -0.11 18.91 -3.06
N GLY A 3 -0.67 17.77 -3.45
CA GLY A 3 -2.07 17.46 -3.22
C GLY A 3 -2.26 16.90 -1.83
N ARG A 4 -3.28 17.37 -1.11
CA ARG A 4 -3.86 16.64 0.02
C ARG A 4 -3.88 15.15 -0.30
N LEU A 5 -3.59 14.29 0.67
CA LEU A 5 -4.21 12.97 0.61
C LEU A 5 -5.71 13.23 0.82
N PRO A 6 -6.56 12.97 -0.18
CA PRO A 6 -8.00 13.14 -0.03
C PRO A 6 -8.47 12.38 1.23
N GLU A 7 -9.48 12.89 1.94
CA GLU A 7 -10.14 12.12 3.03
C GLU A 7 -10.52 10.69 2.57
N ASP A 8 -10.75 10.56 1.27
CA ASP A 8 -10.99 9.33 0.51
C ASP A 8 -9.86 8.29 0.68
N VAL A 9 -8.58 8.70 0.77
CA VAL A 9 -7.44 7.78 0.94
C VAL A 9 -7.37 7.21 2.35
N THR A 10 -7.56 8.05 3.37
CA THR A 10 -7.57 7.58 4.76
C THR A 10 -8.75 6.65 5.00
N ASN A 11 -9.92 6.98 4.44
CA ASN A 11 -11.09 6.11 4.46
C ASN A 11 -10.84 4.80 3.69
N HIS A 12 -10.16 4.87 2.54
CA HIS A 12 -9.82 3.71 1.74
C HIS A 12 -8.90 2.75 2.48
N ILE A 13 -7.80 3.24 3.06
CA ILE A 13 -6.84 2.43 3.83
C ILE A 13 -7.54 1.81 5.05
N ALA A 14 -8.36 2.58 5.76
CA ALA A 14 -9.12 2.08 6.91
C ALA A 14 -10.10 0.95 6.53
N VAL A 15 -10.78 1.08 5.38
CA VAL A 15 -11.69 0.04 4.87
C VAL A 15 -10.92 -1.22 4.51
N VAL A 16 -9.80 -1.10 3.80
CA VAL A 16 -8.94 -2.23 3.42
C VAL A 16 -8.41 -2.94 4.67
N ALA A 17 -7.81 -2.19 5.60
CA ALA A 17 -7.28 -2.73 6.84
C ALA A 17 -8.36 -3.41 7.69
N SER A 18 -9.55 -2.80 7.82
CA SER A 18 -10.67 -3.38 8.56
C SER A 18 -11.10 -4.72 7.95
N TYR A 19 -11.16 -4.81 6.62
CA TYR A 19 -11.52 -6.05 5.94
C TYR A 19 -10.46 -7.14 6.14
N LEU A 20 -9.19 -6.83 5.91
CA LEU A 20 -8.08 -7.77 6.08
C LEU A 20 -7.98 -8.26 7.54
N ASN A 21 -8.18 -7.38 8.52
CA ASN A 21 -8.21 -7.76 9.94
C ASN A 21 -9.36 -8.74 10.24
N ARG A 22 -10.53 -8.59 9.61
CA ARG A 22 -11.64 -9.55 9.75
C ARG A 22 -11.33 -10.92 9.15
N LEU A 23 -10.43 -10.97 8.17
CA LEU A 23 -9.91 -12.22 7.60
C LEU A 23 -8.77 -12.85 8.43
N GLY A 24 -8.33 -12.20 9.52
CA GLY A 24 -7.27 -12.70 10.38
C GLY A 24 -5.85 -12.23 10.01
N TYR A 25 -5.72 -11.28 9.09
CA TYR A 25 -4.43 -10.63 8.81
C TYR A 25 -4.14 -9.53 9.83
N GLU A 26 -2.87 -9.28 10.08
CA GLU A 26 -2.42 -8.07 10.77
C GLU A 26 -2.02 -7.01 9.72
N ALA A 27 -2.81 -5.95 9.59
CA ALA A 27 -2.52 -4.88 8.64
C ALA A 27 -1.47 -3.89 9.18
N ILE A 28 -0.28 -3.88 8.57
CA ILE A 28 0.73 -2.81 8.77
C ILE A 28 0.36 -1.65 7.85
N ILE A 29 -0.11 -0.55 8.43
CA ILE A 29 -0.52 0.63 7.69
C ILE A 29 0.65 1.63 7.63
N PRO A 30 1.04 2.14 6.45
CA PRO A 30 2.07 3.17 6.32
C PRO A 30 1.77 4.39 7.19
N GLN A 31 2.79 4.99 7.80
CA GLN A 31 2.60 6.23 8.53
C GLN A 31 2.28 7.37 7.57
N ILE A 32 1.14 8.01 7.80
CA ILE A 32 0.71 9.19 7.06
C ILE A 32 0.78 10.39 8.02
N THR A 33 1.97 10.93 8.28
CA THR A 33 2.12 12.10 9.16
C THR A 33 2.22 13.42 8.38
N GLY A 34 1.14 14.20 8.47
CA GLY A 34 1.10 15.64 8.80
C GLY A 34 1.74 16.70 7.90
N ALA A 35 2.85 16.44 7.22
CA ALA A 35 3.56 17.48 6.43
C ALA A 35 2.77 17.97 5.20
N GLN A 36 1.68 17.27 4.83
CA GLN A 36 0.81 17.65 3.71
C GLN A 36 -0.64 17.94 4.11
N THR A 37 -0.95 17.99 5.40
CA THR A 37 -2.30 18.34 5.87
C THR A 37 -2.42 19.88 5.95
N PRO A 38 -3.28 20.53 5.15
CA PRO A 38 -3.40 21.98 5.19
C PRO A 38 -3.83 22.47 6.57
N GLY A 39 -3.09 23.44 7.12
CA GLY A 39 -3.34 23.98 8.47
C GLY A 39 -2.55 23.29 9.58
N VAL A 40 -1.86 22.19 9.30
CA VAL A 40 -0.82 21.66 10.20
C VAL A 40 0.47 22.43 9.93
N PRO A 41 1.10 23.04 10.95
CA PRO A 41 2.39 23.69 10.77
C PRO A 41 3.39 22.71 10.18
N ILE A 42 4.06 23.11 9.09
CA ILE A 42 5.18 22.34 8.55
C ILE A 42 6.22 22.24 9.67
N PRO A 43 6.65 21.03 10.06
CA PRO A 43 7.61 20.90 11.14
C PRO A 43 8.89 21.65 10.79
N ALA A 44 9.51 22.28 11.78
CA ALA A 44 10.77 23.01 11.61
C ALA A 44 11.89 22.13 11.01
N ASN A 45 11.79 20.81 11.17
CA ASN A 45 12.69 19.84 10.57
C ASN A 45 11.96 18.85 9.63
N LEU A 46 11.51 19.36 8.48
CA LEU A 46 10.84 18.57 7.45
C LEU A 46 11.70 17.39 6.94
N HIS A 47 13.02 17.55 6.94
CA HIS A 47 13.95 16.49 6.49
C HIS A 47 13.97 15.30 7.44
N GLU A 48 14.03 15.54 8.76
CA GLU A 48 13.96 14.48 9.77
C GLU A 48 12.62 13.75 9.71
N LEU A 49 11.50 14.50 9.66
CA LEU A 49 10.17 13.88 9.55
C LEU A 49 10.05 12.99 8.31
N ASN A 50 10.48 13.47 7.14
CA ASN A 50 10.44 12.66 5.90
C ASN A 50 11.34 11.42 6.00
N SER A 51 12.48 11.53 6.69
CA SER A 51 13.40 10.41 6.91
C SER A 51 12.80 9.36 7.85
N GLU A 52 12.08 9.79 8.89
CA GLU A 52 11.34 8.90 9.80
C GLU A 52 10.19 8.18 9.08
N ILE A 53 9.39 8.90 8.28
CA ILE A 53 8.31 8.31 7.47
C ILE A 53 8.90 7.27 6.50
N TYR A 54 9.96 7.63 5.79
CA TYR A 54 10.64 6.74 4.87
C TYR A 54 11.14 5.47 5.58
N ALA A 55 11.81 5.62 6.71
CA ALA A 55 12.30 4.50 7.51
C ALA A 55 11.16 3.63 8.05
N SER A 56 10.07 4.25 8.49
CA SER A 56 8.87 3.56 8.99
C SER A 56 8.21 2.71 7.90
N CYS A 57 7.95 3.28 6.72
CA CYS A 57 7.35 2.55 5.59
C CYS A 57 8.27 1.41 5.13
N ARG A 58 9.58 1.69 5.00
CA ARG A 58 10.58 0.69 4.65
C ARG A 58 10.62 -0.48 5.64
N ASN A 59 10.55 -0.19 6.94
CA ASN A 59 10.49 -1.22 7.98
C ASN A 59 9.18 -2.00 7.94
N GLY A 60 8.05 -1.33 7.66
CA GLY A 60 6.75 -1.99 7.47
C GLY A 60 6.79 -3.04 6.35
N VAL A 61 7.32 -2.67 5.18
CA VAL A 61 7.52 -3.61 4.05
C VAL A 61 8.47 -4.74 4.42
N ARG A 62 9.49 -4.48 5.24
CA ARG A 62 10.41 -5.52 5.71
C ARG A 62 9.72 -6.54 6.63
N MET A 63 8.79 -6.07 7.45
CA MET A 63 8.09 -6.88 8.44
C MET A 63 6.90 -7.66 7.88
N CYS A 64 6.28 -7.23 6.77
CA CYS A 64 5.13 -7.93 6.22
C CYS A 64 5.53 -9.25 5.54
N ASP A 65 4.60 -10.20 5.47
CA ASP A 65 4.72 -11.41 4.64
C ASP A 65 4.21 -11.17 3.21
N VAL A 66 3.19 -10.33 3.08
CA VAL A 66 2.54 -9.95 1.83
C VAL A 66 2.43 -8.43 1.77
N LEU A 67 2.91 -7.84 0.67
CA LEU A 67 2.62 -6.46 0.31
C LEU A 67 1.32 -6.45 -0.51
N PHE A 68 0.30 -5.74 -0.01
CA PHE A 68 -0.92 -5.48 -0.76
C PHE A 68 -0.95 -4.01 -1.20
N ALA A 69 -0.86 -3.76 -2.50
CA ALA A 69 -1.00 -2.44 -3.08
C ALA A 69 -2.38 -2.30 -3.75
N ASP A 70 -3.27 -1.54 -3.10
CA ASP A 70 -4.57 -1.22 -3.67
C ASP A 70 -4.50 0.08 -4.49
N LEU A 71 -4.32 -0.09 -5.79
CA LEU A 71 -4.20 0.98 -6.78
C LEU A 71 -5.53 1.19 -7.53
N THR A 72 -6.64 0.73 -6.95
CA THR A 72 -8.00 0.92 -7.51
C THR A 72 -8.65 2.24 -7.11
N ALA A 73 -8.05 2.96 -6.15
CA ALA A 73 -8.51 4.30 -5.83
C ALA A 73 -8.20 5.25 -7.00
N ASP A 74 -9.12 6.14 -7.35
CA ASP A 74 -8.93 7.22 -8.35
C ASP A 74 -7.99 8.32 -7.84
N VAL A 75 -7.03 7.95 -6.99
CA VAL A 75 -6.05 8.85 -6.40
C VAL A 75 -4.71 8.57 -7.06
N PRO A 76 -3.94 9.61 -7.43
CA PRO A 76 -2.61 9.41 -7.95
C PRO A 76 -1.78 8.60 -6.96
N VAL A 77 -1.42 7.38 -7.34
CA VAL A 77 -0.48 6.55 -6.59
C VAL A 77 0.82 7.32 -6.46
N SER A 78 1.32 7.38 -5.23
CA SER A 78 2.56 8.07 -4.95
C SER A 78 3.75 7.25 -5.47
N ILE A 79 4.82 7.93 -5.88
CA ILE A 79 6.14 7.33 -6.15
C ILE A 79 6.60 6.43 -4.98
N GLY A 80 6.12 6.70 -3.76
CA GLY A 80 6.36 5.86 -2.59
C GLY A 80 5.85 4.42 -2.75
N CYS A 81 4.71 4.21 -3.42
CA CYS A 81 4.17 2.86 -3.61
C CYS A 81 5.04 2.02 -4.56
N ASP A 82 5.58 2.63 -5.62
CA ASP A 82 6.52 1.95 -6.53
C ASP A 82 7.80 1.54 -5.78
N HIS A 83 8.29 2.40 -4.88
CA HIS A 83 9.43 2.07 -4.02
C HIS A 83 9.13 0.92 -3.05
N GLU A 84 7.93 0.90 -2.46
CA GLU A 84 7.49 -0.17 -1.57
C GLU A 84 7.39 -1.52 -2.30
N ILE A 85 6.88 -1.52 -3.54
CA ILE A 85 6.82 -2.70 -4.41
C ILE A 85 8.23 -3.21 -4.73
N ALA A 86 9.15 -2.32 -5.08
CA ALA A 86 10.54 -2.70 -5.34
C ALA A 86 11.23 -3.31 -4.11
N TRP A 87 11.03 -2.74 -2.92
CA TRP A 87 11.57 -3.31 -1.67
C TRP A 87 10.95 -4.67 -1.34
N ALA A 88 9.64 -4.81 -1.51
CA ALA A 88 8.95 -6.08 -1.29
C ALA A 88 9.54 -7.18 -2.18
N ARG A 89 9.83 -6.85 -3.45
CA ARG A 89 10.49 -7.79 -4.36
C ARG A 89 11.88 -8.16 -3.88
N GLU A 90 12.71 -7.16 -3.60
CA GLU A 90 14.09 -7.36 -3.17
C GLU A 90 14.18 -8.27 -1.94
N TRP A 91 13.19 -8.20 -1.05
CA TRP A 91 13.14 -9.01 0.17
C TRP A 91 12.27 -10.26 0.07
N GLY A 92 11.88 -10.66 -1.15
CA GLY A 92 11.16 -11.90 -1.40
C GLY A 92 9.76 -11.96 -0.79
N LYS A 93 9.10 -10.81 -0.63
CA LYS A 93 7.72 -10.72 -0.16
C LYS A 93 6.76 -11.08 -1.28
N ARG A 94 5.60 -11.64 -0.92
CA ARG A 94 4.50 -11.83 -1.88
C ARG A 94 3.92 -10.47 -2.23
N ILE A 95 3.77 -10.16 -3.51
CA ILE A 95 3.22 -8.89 -3.98
C ILE A 95 1.87 -9.13 -4.65
N VAL A 96 0.81 -8.56 -4.05
CA VAL A 96 -0.55 -8.58 -4.58
C VAL A 96 -0.95 -7.15 -4.90
N ILE A 97 -1.41 -6.92 -6.13
CA ILE A 97 -1.84 -5.60 -6.59
C ILE A 97 -3.28 -5.67 -7.08
N ALA A 98 -4.10 -4.71 -6.66
CA ALA A 98 -5.40 -4.46 -7.25
C ALA A 98 -5.32 -3.17 -8.09
N ALA A 99 -5.52 -3.26 -9.39
CA ALA A 99 -5.49 -2.11 -10.30
C ALA A 99 -6.45 -2.35 -11.46
N GLY A 100 -7.27 -1.35 -11.82
CA GLY A 100 -8.19 -1.45 -12.96
C GLY A 100 -7.49 -1.84 -14.27
N LEU A 101 -8.23 -2.40 -15.23
CA LEU A 101 -7.66 -2.89 -16.49
C LEU A 101 -6.94 -1.80 -17.30
N ASP A 102 -7.47 -0.59 -17.30
CA ASP A 102 -6.89 0.58 -17.98
C ASP A 102 -5.98 1.39 -17.06
N SER A 103 -5.61 0.83 -15.89
CA SER A 103 -4.78 1.52 -14.92
C SER A 103 -3.38 1.78 -15.48
N PRO A 104 -2.84 3.00 -15.33
CA PRO A 104 -1.46 3.28 -15.73
C PRO A 104 -0.45 2.43 -14.97
N TYR A 105 -0.82 1.86 -13.82
CA TYR A 105 0.03 1.01 -12.98
C TYR A 105 0.22 -0.40 -13.56
N ARG A 106 -0.46 -0.75 -14.66
CA ARG A 106 -0.21 -1.98 -15.42
C ARG A 106 0.93 -1.79 -16.43
N HIS A 107 2.04 -1.21 -15.98
CA HIS A 107 3.25 -1.06 -16.80
C HIS A 107 4.31 -2.11 -16.46
N ALA A 108 5.31 -2.24 -17.34
CA ALA A 108 6.29 -3.33 -17.30
C ALA A 108 6.99 -3.48 -15.93
N PHE A 109 7.40 -2.37 -15.29
CA PHE A 109 8.07 -2.43 -13.98
C PHE A 109 7.17 -3.01 -12.88
N ILE A 110 5.92 -2.54 -12.74
CA ILE A 110 5.01 -3.12 -11.74
C ILE A 110 4.72 -4.58 -12.06
N LEU A 111 4.40 -4.90 -13.32
CA LEU A 111 4.06 -6.26 -13.73
C LEU A 111 5.20 -7.26 -13.52
N ALA A 112 6.46 -6.84 -13.69
CA ALA A 112 7.62 -7.70 -13.48
C ALA A 112 7.85 -8.05 -12.00
N GLU A 113 7.45 -7.17 -11.09
CA GLU A 113 7.60 -7.39 -9.64
C GLU A 113 6.36 -7.99 -8.98
N THR A 114 5.22 -7.98 -9.65
CA THR A 114 3.93 -8.43 -9.09
C THR A 114 3.76 -9.93 -9.21
N ASP A 115 3.40 -10.60 -8.10
CA ASP A 115 3.05 -12.02 -8.14
C ASP A 115 1.58 -12.27 -8.53
N MET A 116 0.69 -11.33 -8.20
CA MET A 116 -0.73 -11.42 -8.50
C MET A 116 -1.29 -10.02 -8.80
N MET A 117 -1.82 -9.84 -10.00
CA MET A 117 -2.48 -8.61 -10.45
C MET A 117 -3.98 -8.88 -10.61
N LEU A 118 -4.80 -8.10 -9.91
CA LEU A 118 -6.25 -8.23 -9.88
C LEU A 118 -6.90 -6.94 -10.37
N ASP A 119 -8.05 -7.05 -11.00
CA ASP A 119 -8.71 -5.91 -11.65
C ASP A 119 -9.46 -5.03 -10.65
N THR A 120 -9.82 -5.59 -9.50
CA THR A 120 -10.62 -4.91 -8.49
C THR A 120 -10.17 -5.27 -7.06
N ARG A 121 -10.42 -4.36 -6.12
CA ARG A 121 -10.25 -4.61 -4.69
C ARG A 121 -11.06 -5.82 -4.21
N PHE A 122 -12.26 -6.01 -4.76
CA PHE A 122 -13.11 -7.13 -4.38
C PHE A 122 -12.48 -8.49 -4.75
N GLN A 123 -11.87 -8.59 -5.93
CA GLN A 123 -11.11 -9.79 -6.31
C GLN A 123 -9.91 -10.02 -5.36
N ALA A 124 -9.22 -8.96 -4.93
CA ALA A 124 -8.15 -9.07 -3.94
C ALA A 124 -8.66 -9.61 -2.60
N PHE A 125 -9.82 -9.14 -2.15
CA PHE A 125 -10.45 -9.63 -0.92
C PHE A 125 -10.81 -11.12 -0.99
N GLU A 126 -11.39 -11.58 -2.10
CA GLU A 126 -11.65 -13.02 -2.28
C GLU A 126 -10.35 -13.83 -2.39
N TYR A 127 -9.30 -13.30 -3.03
CA TYR A 127 -7.97 -13.92 -3.04
C TYR A 127 -7.42 -14.11 -1.62
N PHE A 128 -7.46 -13.08 -0.77
CA PHE A 128 -6.96 -13.18 0.62
C PHE A 128 -7.79 -14.14 1.47
N LYS A 129 -9.11 -14.18 1.28
CA LYS A 129 -9.99 -15.12 1.96
C LYS A 129 -9.67 -16.58 1.63
N ASP A 130 -9.27 -16.88 0.40
CA ASP A 130 -8.88 -18.23 0.00
C ASP A 130 -7.42 -18.55 0.34
N TYR A 131 -6.54 -17.56 0.32
CA TYR A 131 -5.13 -17.70 0.72
C TYR A 131 -4.98 -18.29 2.13
N PHE A 132 -5.80 -17.85 3.08
CA PHE A 132 -5.82 -18.39 4.45
C PHE A 132 -6.17 -19.88 4.52
N LYS A 133 -7.07 -20.37 3.65
CA LYS A 133 -7.53 -21.77 3.67
C LYS A 133 -6.44 -22.75 3.23
N CYS A 134 -5.48 -22.27 2.44
CA CYS A 134 -4.36 -23.08 1.97
C CYS A 134 -3.12 -23.00 2.89
N GLY A 135 -3.03 -21.99 3.77
CA GLY A 135 -1.86 -21.75 4.64
C GLY A 135 -1.87 -22.45 6.01
N SER A 136 -2.84 -23.32 6.30
CA SER A 136 -2.94 -24.03 7.60
C SER A 136 -2.33 -25.46 7.58
N ARG A 137 -1.35 -25.74 6.74
CA ARG A 137 -0.65 -27.03 6.69
C ARG A 137 0.84 -26.89 6.91
#